data_AF-A0A2T4G8W6-F1
#
_entry.id   AF-A0A2T4G8W6-F1
#
_cell.length_a   1.000
_cell.length_b   1.000
_cell.length_c   1.000
_cell.angle_alpha   90.00
_cell.angle_beta   90.00
_cell.angle_gamma   90.00
#
_symmetry.space_group_name_H-M   'P 1'
#
loop_
_entity.id
_entity.type
_entity.pdbx_description
1 polymer ?
#
loop_
_entity_poly.entity_id
_entity_poly.type
_entity_poly.pdbx_seq_one_letter_code
_entity_poly.pdbx_strand_id
1 'polypeptide(L)'
;MHVKHGRNDPCPCGSGRKFKKCHGSIDSLDVALKLNGARMRQKIQMTLACHEAQEFQRREQQGLGRPIISTEFHDHRIIAVGQTMHSSQKWKTFHDFLNDYPKIVLGREWWTSEGSKPLEERHRILTWAVRSYEHSKAHMEQKGTGAPQPMTGANGAYMRFAYDLYSLKHAIEVQKLLIDRIKCPKNFPGALYEVRVAAALIRAGFSLQHQDETDRRTTHVEFIATDTKSGAIYAVEAKRREGGRMKINRQMNRALSKKSDHPRIVFIDTNDGRLELGRGQPNPVALVEAENLLKLYERDPTGQKLPQAYVIVTFDPEEHHLDAIDLPYGVLLWGFHLEDLHPGLKNLLQQVKTRRRHAPVFALLESMQKHRRIPATFDGEAESFSGGIPKARLQVGQRMEVPGPNGTQIEATLENCVVMPKSGEAFCIACSDDQQRFIVKIPLMDDELKAHAQHPKTFFGVIDRNAGRSSPKTDLDWFDFLWETYSSSTKEKLIELMDHAPDIERLKEMTQEDLADEYCVRMASAMVDAHIEMM
;
A
#
# COMPACT_ATOMS: atom_id res chain seq x y z
N MET A 1 -35.24 35.50 17.83
CA MET A 1 -34.49 35.03 19.02
C MET A 1 -34.98 33.64 19.39
N HIS A 2 -34.23 32.58 19.05
CA HIS A 2 -34.55 31.23 19.55
C HIS A 2 -34.11 31.14 21.01
N VAL A 3 -35.08 31.06 21.93
CA VAL A 3 -34.81 30.82 23.35
C VAL A 3 -34.18 29.44 23.48
N LYS A 4 -32.89 29.38 23.84
CA LYS A 4 -32.22 28.12 24.16
C LYS A 4 -32.73 27.63 25.52
N HIS A 5 -33.56 26.58 25.50
CA HIS A 5 -34.01 25.91 26.72
C HIS A 5 -32.91 25.03 27.29
N GLY A 6 -32.63 25.17 28.59
CA GLY A 6 -31.73 24.31 29.33
C GLY A 6 -32.26 22.88 29.40
N ARG A 7 -31.35 21.89 29.37
CA ARG A 7 -31.69 20.46 29.28
C ARG A 7 -32.62 19.97 30.42
N ASN A 8 -32.62 20.65 31.57
CA ASN A 8 -33.46 20.32 32.73
C ASN A 8 -34.68 21.26 32.91
N ASP A 9 -34.85 22.26 32.04
CA ASP A 9 -35.94 23.24 32.15
C ASP A 9 -37.30 22.60 31.88
N PRO A 10 -38.41 23.20 32.36
CA PRO A 10 -39.76 22.81 31.96
C PRO A 10 -39.91 22.86 30.44
N CYS A 11 -40.51 21.83 29.86
CA CYS A 11 -40.66 21.75 28.41
C CYS A 11 -41.66 22.81 27.91
N PRO A 12 -41.34 23.58 26.84
CA PRO A 12 -42.17 24.70 26.37
C PRO A 12 -43.56 24.30 25.85
N CYS A 13 -43.81 23.01 25.62
CA CYS A 13 -45.13 22.48 25.25
C CYS A 13 -46.15 22.44 26.40
N GLY A 14 -45.79 22.86 27.61
CA GLY A 14 -46.71 22.87 28.76
C GLY A 14 -46.96 21.50 29.40
N SER A 15 -46.21 20.45 29.02
CA SER A 15 -46.41 19.08 29.51
C SER A 15 -46.00 18.83 30.98
N GLY A 16 -45.43 19.82 31.66
CA GLY A 16 -44.89 19.69 33.02
C GLY A 16 -43.63 18.82 33.15
N ARG A 17 -43.15 18.21 32.05
CA ARG A 17 -41.92 17.38 32.04
C ARG A 17 -40.67 18.24 31.79
N LYS A 18 -39.50 17.76 32.25
CA LYS A 18 -38.19 18.33 31.88
C LYS A 18 -37.97 18.22 30.37
N PHE A 19 -37.35 19.21 29.74
CA PHE A 19 -37.09 19.25 28.30
C PHE A 19 -36.45 17.95 27.79
N LYS A 20 -35.39 17.44 28.44
CA LYS A 20 -34.74 16.16 28.10
C LYS A 20 -35.60 14.89 28.21
N LYS A 21 -36.75 14.95 28.88
CA LYS A 21 -37.72 13.85 29.03
C LYS A 21 -39.00 14.07 28.19
N CYS A 22 -38.97 15.05 27.30
CA CYS A 22 -40.06 15.42 26.39
C CYS A 22 -39.46 15.79 25.03
N HIS A 23 -39.58 17.04 24.56
CA HIS A 23 -39.09 17.45 23.23
C HIS A 23 -37.56 17.42 23.04
N GLY A 24 -36.80 17.33 24.12
CA GLY A 24 -35.35 17.08 24.11
C GLY A 24 -34.97 15.63 24.44
N SER A 25 -35.94 14.71 24.47
CA SER A 25 -35.69 13.28 24.69
C SER A 25 -35.23 12.59 23.40
N ILE A 26 -34.14 11.84 23.51
CA ILE A 26 -33.62 10.99 22.44
C ILE A 26 -34.54 9.78 22.19
N ASP A 27 -35.35 9.40 23.20
CA ASP A 27 -36.35 8.32 23.14
C ASP A 27 -37.70 8.79 22.58
N SER A 28 -37.82 10.04 22.14
CA SER A 28 -39.05 10.51 21.52
C SER A 28 -39.27 9.82 20.17
N LEU A 29 -40.51 9.39 19.91
CA LEU A 29 -40.89 8.69 18.68
C LEU A 29 -40.48 9.51 17.43
N ASP A 30 -40.50 10.84 17.51
CA ASP A 30 -40.11 11.75 16.44
C ASP A 30 -38.59 11.76 16.18
N VAL A 31 -37.75 11.65 17.22
CA VAL A 31 -36.30 11.46 17.06
C VAL A 31 -36.01 10.05 16.54
N ALA A 32 -36.71 9.02 17.03
CA ALA A 32 -36.58 7.65 16.53
C ALA A 32 -37.04 7.52 15.06
N LEU A 33 -38.12 8.19 14.64
CA LEU A 33 -38.60 8.25 13.26
C LEU A 33 -37.67 9.06 12.36
N LYS A 34 -37.08 10.16 12.86
CA LYS A 34 -36.03 10.91 12.15
C LYS A 34 -34.75 10.10 11.98
N LEU A 35 -34.34 9.35 13.01
CA LEU A 35 -33.19 8.44 12.96
C LEU A 35 -33.45 7.22 12.05
N ASN A 36 -34.69 6.73 12.00
CA ASN A 36 -35.14 5.62 11.15
C ASN A 36 -35.75 6.06 9.81
N GLY A 37 -35.63 7.34 9.44
CA GLY A 37 -36.11 7.86 8.16
C GLY A 37 -35.21 7.42 7.00
N ALA A 38 -35.79 7.29 5.79
CA ALA A 38 -35.02 6.92 4.59
C ALA A 38 -33.82 7.86 4.33
N ARG A 39 -34.01 9.16 4.58
CA ARG A 39 -32.96 10.19 4.44
C ARG A 39 -31.80 10.02 5.43
N MET A 40 -32.08 9.62 6.68
CA MET A 40 -31.02 9.38 7.67
C MET A 40 -30.26 8.09 7.34
N ARG A 41 -30.96 7.02 6.92
CA ARG A 41 -30.31 5.79 6.44
C ARG A 41 -29.38 6.06 5.26
N GLN A 42 -29.83 6.83 4.27
CA GLN A 42 -28.99 7.26 3.14
C GLN A 42 -27.76 8.05 3.61
N LYS A 43 -27.93 8.99 4.56
CA LYS A 43 -26.81 9.77 5.11
C LYS A 43 -25.79 8.89 5.85
N ILE A 44 -26.25 7.90 6.61
CA ILE A 44 -25.39 6.93 7.30
C ILE A 44 -24.65 6.06 6.28
N GLN A 45 -25.36 5.49 5.30
CA GLN A 45 -24.75 4.70 4.22
C GLN A 45 -23.69 5.50 3.46
N MET A 46 -23.96 6.77 3.16
CA MET A 46 -23.00 7.65 2.50
C MET A 46 -21.78 7.94 3.39
N THR A 47 -22.00 8.21 4.68
CA THR A 47 -20.89 8.44 5.62
C THR A 47 -19.98 7.20 5.71
N LEU A 48 -20.57 6.00 5.73
CA LEU A 48 -19.83 4.74 5.71
C LEU A 48 -19.06 4.56 4.41
N ALA A 49 -19.69 4.82 3.26
CA ALA A 49 -19.05 4.73 1.95
C ALA A 49 -17.88 5.71 1.81
N CYS A 50 -18.02 6.94 2.32
CA CYS A 50 -16.94 7.92 2.35
C CYS A 50 -15.78 7.50 3.24
N HIS A 51 -16.08 6.98 4.43
CA HIS A 51 -15.06 6.44 5.33
C HIS A 51 -14.33 5.25 4.68
N GLU A 52 -15.06 4.34 4.01
CA GLU A 52 -14.46 3.20 3.30
C GLU A 52 -13.56 3.66 2.16
N ALA A 53 -13.96 4.68 1.38
CA ALA A 53 -13.15 5.25 0.31
C ALA A 53 -11.87 5.91 0.83
N GLN A 54 -11.94 6.65 1.93
CA GLN A 54 -10.76 7.24 2.59
C GLN A 54 -9.80 6.15 3.06
N GLU A 55 -10.32 5.13 3.74
CA GLU A 55 -9.53 4.01 4.21
C GLU A 55 -8.92 3.19 3.06
N PHE A 56 -9.64 3.03 1.96
CA PHE A 56 -9.13 2.40 0.73
C PHE A 56 -7.98 3.21 0.13
N GLN A 57 -8.18 4.51 -0.12
CA GLN A 57 -7.14 5.38 -0.68
C GLN A 57 -5.90 5.43 0.20
N ARG A 58 -6.07 5.46 1.52
CA ARG A 58 -4.96 5.34 2.46
C ARG A 58 -4.22 4.01 2.31
N ARG A 59 -4.92 2.86 2.15
CA ARG A 59 -4.24 1.55 1.92
C ARG A 59 -3.47 1.56 0.62
N GLU A 60 -4.03 2.13 -0.44
CA GLU A 60 -3.36 2.20 -1.74
C GLU A 60 -2.02 2.96 -1.66
N GLN A 61 -1.93 3.98 -0.80
CA GLN A 61 -0.72 4.79 -0.66
C GLN A 61 0.24 4.28 0.42
N GLN A 62 -0.29 3.95 1.59
CA GLN A 62 0.49 3.70 2.81
C GLN A 62 0.68 2.19 3.09
N GLY A 63 -0.10 1.33 2.44
CA GLY A 63 -0.19 -0.09 2.74
C GLY A 63 -1.15 -0.42 3.89
N LEU A 64 -1.02 -1.64 4.40
CA LEU A 64 -1.86 -2.21 5.46
C LEU A 64 -1.28 -1.98 6.86
N GLY A 65 -0.14 -1.28 6.96
CA GLY A 65 0.44 -0.87 8.23
C GLY A 65 -0.45 0.13 8.99
N ARG A 66 -0.01 0.51 10.18
CA ARG A 66 -0.69 1.56 10.95
C ARG A 66 -0.71 2.87 10.15
N PRO A 67 -1.84 3.61 10.15
CA PRO A 67 -1.98 4.84 9.38
C PRO A 67 -1.03 5.92 9.89
N ILE A 68 -0.64 6.85 9.01
CA ILE A 68 0.08 8.04 9.45
C ILE A 68 -0.85 8.90 10.32
N ILE A 69 -0.52 9.05 11.61
CA ILE A 69 -1.31 9.83 12.56
C ILE A 69 -0.74 11.25 12.64
N SER A 70 -1.50 12.23 12.20
CA SER A 70 -1.07 13.62 12.09
C SER A 70 -2.24 14.59 12.29
N THR A 71 -1.95 15.78 12.83
CA THR A 71 -2.92 16.88 12.94
C THR A 71 -2.22 18.24 12.88
N GLU A 72 -2.96 19.28 12.54
CA GLU A 72 -2.50 20.67 12.70
C GLU A 72 -3.09 21.24 13.98
N PHE A 73 -2.23 21.84 14.80
CA PHE A 73 -2.63 22.56 15.99
C PHE A 73 -1.88 23.89 16.04
N HIS A 74 -2.64 24.99 16.00
CA HIS A 74 -2.11 26.32 15.71
C HIS A 74 -1.28 26.34 14.41
N ASP A 75 -0.05 26.79 14.47
CA ASP A 75 0.91 26.88 13.36
C ASP A 75 1.86 25.67 13.29
N HIS A 76 1.59 24.62 14.08
CA HIS A 76 2.42 23.41 14.14
C HIS A 76 1.71 22.20 13.55
N ARG A 77 2.47 21.43 12.78
CA ARG A 77 2.13 20.06 12.42
C ARG A 77 2.60 19.13 13.53
N ILE A 78 1.68 18.33 14.05
CA ILE A 78 1.93 17.33 15.10
C ILE A 78 1.77 15.93 14.50
N ILE A 79 2.75 15.05 14.73
CA ILE A 79 2.80 13.68 14.17
C ILE A 79 3.07 12.68 15.30
N ALA A 80 2.30 11.60 15.35
CA ALA A 80 2.50 10.50 16.29
C ALA A 80 3.30 9.36 15.66
N VAL A 81 4.33 8.90 16.38
CA VAL A 81 5.17 7.75 16.01
C VAL A 81 5.22 6.78 17.18
N GLY A 82 4.44 5.70 17.11
CA GLY A 82 4.25 4.80 18.23
C GLY A 82 3.67 5.57 19.42
N GLN A 83 4.44 5.64 20.51
CA GLN A 83 4.05 6.38 21.73
C GLN A 83 4.68 7.80 21.80
N THR A 84 5.42 8.22 20.78
CA THR A 84 6.11 9.52 20.76
C THR A 84 5.36 10.53 19.89
N MET A 85 5.22 11.77 20.37
CA MET A 85 4.71 12.89 19.58
C MET A 85 5.85 13.78 19.12
N HIS A 86 5.79 14.21 17.86
CA HIS A 86 6.73 15.15 17.26
C HIS A 86 5.97 16.37 16.73
N SER A 87 6.58 17.55 16.78
CA SER A 87 5.95 18.78 16.30
C SER A 87 6.92 19.71 15.59
N SER A 88 6.47 20.37 14.51
CA SER A 88 7.24 21.40 13.80
C SER A 88 6.31 22.33 13.01
N GLN A 89 6.67 23.60 12.89
CA GLN A 89 6.03 24.55 11.97
C GLN A 89 6.42 24.32 10.50
N LYS A 90 7.48 23.53 10.26
CA LYS A 90 8.06 23.35 8.92
C LYS A 90 7.48 22.17 8.15
N TRP A 91 6.75 21.26 8.81
CA TRP A 91 6.25 20.04 8.17
C TRP A 91 4.90 20.30 7.50
N LYS A 92 4.94 20.57 6.19
CA LYS A 92 3.73 20.75 5.36
C LYS A 92 3.31 19.44 4.70
N THR A 93 4.28 18.62 4.35
CA THR A 93 4.13 17.31 3.72
C THR A 93 4.72 16.22 4.62
N PHE A 94 4.39 14.96 4.32
CA PHE A 94 5.02 13.84 5.03
C PHE A 94 6.52 13.74 4.72
N HIS A 95 6.95 14.11 3.51
CA HIS A 95 8.37 14.17 3.14
C HIS A 95 9.15 15.20 3.98
N ASP A 96 8.55 16.34 4.34
CA ASP A 96 9.20 17.32 5.23
C ASP A 96 9.50 16.71 6.60
N PHE A 97 8.56 15.95 7.15
CA PHE A 97 8.77 15.22 8.40
C PHE A 97 9.83 14.12 8.25
N LEU A 98 9.76 13.32 7.18
CA LEU A 98 10.72 12.26 6.92
C LEU A 98 12.15 12.78 6.72
N ASN A 99 12.31 13.99 6.20
CA ASN A 99 13.63 14.64 6.09
C ASN A 99 14.30 14.83 7.47
N ASP A 100 13.52 15.21 8.48
CA ASP A 100 14.02 15.44 9.85
C ASP A 100 14.08 14.14 10.67
N TYR A 101 13.24 13.17 10.35
CA TYR A 101 12.97 12.02 11.21
C TYR A 101 14.20 11.13 11.51
N PRO A 102 15.08 10.76 10.54
CA PRO A 102 16.32 10.07 10.84
C PRO A 102 17.19 10.80 11.86
N LYS A 103 17.31 12.13 11.75
CA LYS A 103 18.08 12.94 12.71
C LYS A 103 17.44 12.94 14.10
N ILE A 104 16.12 12.93 14.18
CA ILE A 104 15.39 12.79 15.46
C ILE A 104 15.70 11.45 16.11
N VAL A 105 15.62 10.35 15.36
CA VAL A 105 15.82 8.98 15.89
C VAL A 105 17.28 8.70 16.24
N LEU A 106 18.21 9.12 15.39
CA LEU A 106 19.65 8.90 15.61
C LEU A 106 20.24 9.86 16.65
N GLY A 107 19.55 10.96 16.93
CA GLY A 107 19.93 11.93 17.95
C GLY A 107 20.87 13.02 17.41
N ARG A 108 20.67 14.24 17.92
CA ARG A 108 21.35 15.44 17.44
C ARG A 108 22.88 15.37 17.63
N GLU A 109 23.34 14.84 18.77
CA GLU A 109 24.77 14.74 19.08
C GLU A 109 25.50 13.84 18.07
N TRP A 110 24.95 12.66 17.80
CA TRP A 110 25.50 11.75 16.79
C TRP A 110 25.53 12.43 15.41
N TRP A 111 24.42 13.05 15.01
CA TRP A 111 24.33 13.74 13.72
C TRP A 111 25.36 14.85 13.56
N THR A 112 25.53 15.69 14.57
CA THR A 112 26.55 16.75 14.57
C THR A 112 27.95 16.17 14.52
N SER A 113 28.23 15.09 15.28
CA SER A 113 29.54 14.45 15.28
C SER A 113 29.92 13.86 13.92
N GLU A 114 28.96 13.26 13.20
CA GLU A 114 29.17 12.80 11.82
C GLU A 114 29.39 13.99 10.86
N GLY A 115 28.65 15.08 11.04
CA GLY A 115 28.80 16.30 10.24
C GLY A 115 30.18 16.94 10.30
N SER A 116 30.89 16.78 11.42
CA SER A 116 32.25 17.28 11.61
C SER A 116 33.34 16.41 10.97
N LYS A 117 33.02 15.21 10.47
CA LYS A 117 33.99 14.31 9.83
C LYS A 117 34.29 14.71 8.38
N PRO A 118 35.47 14.35 7.84
CA PRO A 118 35.75 14.36 6.41
C PRO A 118 34.72 13.53 5.62
N LEU A 119 34.48 13.87 4.35
CA LEU A 119 33.44 13.25 3.53
C LEU A 119 33.59 11.73 3.43
N GLU A 120 34.82 11.24 3.38
CA GLU A 120 35.19 9.83 3.25
C GLU A 120 34.95 9.02 4.52
N GLU A 121 34.89 9.69 5.67
CA GLU A 121 34.69 9.09 7.00
C GLU A 121 33.25 9.23 7.52
N ARG A 122 32.42 10.01 6.82
CA ARG A 122 31.02 10.23 7.19
C ARG A 122 30.21 8.95 7.06
N HIS A 123 29.28 8.78 8.00
CA HIS A 123 28.27 7.75 7.88
C HIS A 123 27.43 7.92 6.59
N ARG A 124 27.13 6.81 5.90
CA ARG A 124 26.42 6.80 4.60
C ARG A 124 25.09 7.53 4.61
N ILE A 125 24.34 7.44 5.72
CA ILE A 125 23.08 8.20 5.93
C ILE A 125 23.32 9.70 5.72
N LEU A 126 24.41 10.24 6.24
CA LEU A 126 24.72 11.65 6.12
C LEU A 126 25.19 12.00 4.71
N THR A 127 25.91 11.10 4.04
CA THR A 127 26.25 11.23 2.62
C THR A 127 24.99 11.39 1.77
N TRP A 128 23.98 10.54 1.97
CA TRP A 128 22.69 10.63 1.26
C TRP A 128 21.94 11.92 1.60
N ALA A 129 21.88 12.29 2.88
CA ALA A 129 21.19 13.49 3.33
C ALA A 129 21.81 14.77 2.73
N VAL A 130 23.14 14.89 2.79
CA VAL A 130 23.88 16.04 2.24
C VAL A 130 23.69 16.11 0.72
N ARG A 131 23.86 14.98 0.02
CA ARG A 131 23.72 14.95 -1.44
C ARG A 131 22.29 15.25 -1.90
N SER A 132 21.28 14.74 -1.20
CA SER A 132 19.88 15.07 -1.43
C SER A 132 19.61 16.57 -1.27
N TYR A 133 20.16 17.18 -0.21
CA TYR A 133 20.06 18.62 0.03
C TYR A 133 20.73 19.44 -1.07
N GLU A 134 21.93 19.06 -1.52
CA GLU A 134 22.63 19.71 -2.63
C GLU A 134 21.79 19.67 -3.91
N HIS A 135 21.21 18.52 -4.26
CA HIS A 135 20.32 18.39 -5.41
C HIS A 135 19.08 19.27 -5.29
N SER A 136 18.44 19.30 -4.11
CA SER A 136 17.25 20.11 -3.88
C SER A 136 17.55 21.61 -3.98
N LYS A 137 18.67 22.05 -3.41
CA LYS A 137 19.14 23.43 -3.49
C LYS A 137 19.43 23.83 -4.94
N ALA A 138 20.19 23.03 -5.68
CA ALA A 138 20.51 23.31 -7.08
C ALA A 138 19.25 23.35 -7.96
N HIS A 139 18.30 22.45 -7.73
CA HIS A 139 17.02 22.45 -8.45
C HIS A 139 16.19 23.71 -8.15
N MET A 140 16.12 24.13 -6.89
CA MET A 140 15.44 25.36 -6.48
C MET A 140 16.05 26.60 -7.13
N GLU A 141 17.39 26.68 -7.18
CA GLU A 141 18.11 27.78 -7.84
C GLU A 141 17.84 27.83 -9.36
N GLN A 142 17.64 26.68 -10.01
CA GLN A 142 17.43 26.59 -11.46
C GLN A 142 15.96 26.73 -11.90
N LYS A 143 15.00 26.19 -11.12
CA LYS A 143 13.59 26.04 -11.52
C LYS A 143 12.62 26.85 -10.65
N GLY A 144 13.11 27.46 -9.57
CA GLY A 144 12.30 28.18 -8.60
C GLY A 144 11.59 27.27 -7.59
N THR A 145 10.98 27.89 -6.59
CA THR A 145 10.25 27.19 -5.52
C THR A 145 9.00 26.50 -6.07
N GLY A 146 8.79 25.24 -5.69
CA GLY A 146 7.57 24.48 -6.03
C GLY A 146 7.62 23.71 -7.35
N ALA A 147 8.72 23.80 -8.12
CA ALA A 147 8.91 22.93 -9.27
C ALA A 147 9.08 21.46 -8.82
N PRO A 148 8.41 20.47 -9.46
CA PRO A 148 8.56 19.06 -9.14
C PRO A 148 10.02 18.62 -9.27
N GLN A 149 10.58 18.06 -8.20
CA GLN A 149 11.96 17.58 -8.19
C GLN A 149 12.00 16.08 -8.52
N PRO A 150 12.88 15.64 -9.44
CA PRO A 150 13.05 14.22 -9.71
C PRO A 150 13.64 13.48 -8.50
N MET A 151 13.25 12.22 -8.33
CA MET A 151 13.76 11.36 -7.27
C MET A 151 15.16 10.84 -7.65
N THR A 152 16.21 11.52 -7.19
CA THR A 152 17.61 11.06 -7.35
C THR A 152 17.90 9.87 -6.43
N GLY A 153 18.92 9.06 -6.74
CA GLY A 153 19.33 7.93 -5.89
C GLY A 153 19.66 8.33 -4.45
N ALA A 154 20.27 9.50 -4.22
CA ALA A 154 20.51 10.03 -2.88
C ALA A 154 19.22 10.32 -2.12
N ASN A 155 18.26 10.99 -2.76
CA ASN A 155 16.98 11.30 -2.16
C ASN A 155 16.15 10.03 -1.92
N GLY A 156 16.13 9.11 -2.89
CA GLY A 156 15.47 7.81 -2.79
C GLY A 156 15.98 6.99 -1.61
N ALA A 157 17.31 6.82 -1.51
CA ALA A 157 17.93 6.07 -0.41
C ALA A 157 17.64 6.69 0.96
N TYR A 158 17.74 8.02 1.07
CA TYR A 158 17.48 8.73 2.32
C TYR A 158 16.01 8.68 2.75
N MET A 159 15.10 9.02 1.84
CA MET A 159 13.66 9.03 2.11
C MET A 159 13.11 7.63 2.39
N ARG A 160 13.59 6.61 1.66
CA ARG A 160 13.25 5.21 1.93
C ARG A 160 13.67 4.82 3.33
N PHE A 161 14.93 5.09 3.70
CA PHE A 161 15.43 4.78 5.03
C PHE A 161 14.59 5.48 6.11
N ALA A 162 14.27 6.76 5.92
CA ALA A 162 13.40 7.50 6.83
C ALA A 162 12.02 6.86 6.98
N TYR A 163 11.39 6.49 5.87
CA TYR A 163 10.05 5.90 5.87
C TYR A 163 10.03 4.49 6.46
N ASP A 164 11.04 3.67 6.17
CA ASP A 164 11.14 2.32 6.73
C ASP A 164 11.38 2.38 8.26
N LEU A 165 12.24 3.30 8.71
CA LEU A 165 12.47 3.55 10.14
C LEU A 165 11.21 4.09 10.84
N TYR A 166 10.44 4.95 10.16
CA TYR A 166 9.14 5.43 10.65
C TYR A 166 8.17 4.26 10.79
N SER A 167 8.00 3.47 9.71
CA SER A 167 7.06 2.35 9.66
C SER A 167 7.35 1.35 10.78
N LEU A 168 8.62 1.03 11.00
CA LEU A 168 9.06 0.13 12.06
C LEU A 168 8.71 0.68 13.46
N LYS A 169 9.16 1.90 13.80
CA LYS A 169 8.92 2.50 15.12
C LYS A 169 7.44 2.80 15.38
N HIS A 170 6.68 3.06 14.33
CA HIS A 170 5.25 3.32 14.46
C HIS A 170 4.47 2.01 14.71
N ALA A 171 4.94 0.87 14.18
CA ALA A 171 4.31 -0.44 14.39
C ALA A 171 4.71 -1.12 15.71
N ILE A 172 6.00 -1.13 16.04
CA ILE A 172 6.57 -1.87 17.17
C ILE A 172 7.63 -1.05 17.90
N GLU A 173 7.96 -1.45 19.14
CA GLU A 173 9.04 -0.83 19.88
C GLU A 173 10.40 -1.15 19.23
N VAL A 174 11.14 -0.12 18.84
CA VAL A 174 12.47 -0.28 18.26
C VAL A 174 13.50 -0.43 19.36
N GLN A 175 14.19 -1.56 19.37
CA GLN A 175 15.24 -1.84 20.34
C GLN A 175 16.44 -0.90 20.17
N LYS A 176 17.01 -0.45 21.30
CA LYS A 176 18.20 0.40 21.32
C LYS A 176 19.38 -0.22 20.54
N LEU A 177 19.55 -1.54 20.63
CA LEU A 177 20.61 -2.27 19.93
C LEU A 177 20.54 -2.10 18.41
N LEU A 178 19.33 -2.06 17.83
CA LEU A 178 19.16 -1.82 16.39
C LEU A 178 19.60 -0.39 16.02
N ILE A 179 19.23 0.61 16.83
CA ILE A 179 19.67 2.00 16.61
C ILE A 179 21.19 2.13 16.72
N ASP A 180 21.81 1.46 17.69
CA ASP A 180 23.27 1.47 17.86
C ASP A 180 23.98 0.80 16.67
N ARG A 181 23.41 -0.28 16.12
CA ARG A 181 23.89 -0.91 14.88
C ARG A 181 23.73 -0.01 13.65
N ILE A 182 22.62 0.73 13.55
CA ILE A 182 22.40 1.71 12.47
C ILE A 182 23.43 2.84 12.53
N LYS A 183 23.83 3.29 13.71
CA LYS A 183 24.85 4.33 13.90
C LYS A 183 26.28 3.87 13.58
N CYS A 184 26.53 2.56 13.60
CA CYS A 184 27.85 1.98 13.37
C CYS A 184 28.07 1.72 11.87
N PRO A 185 29.04 2.40 11.19
CA PRO A 185 29.25 2.24 9.75
C PRO A 185 29.43 0.79 9.27
N LYS A 186 30.09 -0.05 10.09
CA LYS A 186 30.34 -1.46 9.76
C LYS A 186 29.08 -2.32 9.84
N ASN A 187 28.18 -2.02 10.76
CA ASN A 187 26.96 -2.81 10.98
C ASN A 187 25.75 -2.25 10.23
N PHE A 188 25.82 -1.00 9.80
CA PHE A 188 24.74 -0.28 9.13
C PHE A 188 24.20 -1.02 7.90
N PRO A 189 25.01 -1.60 6.99
CA PRO A 189 24.46 -2.26 5.79
C PRO A 189 23.45 -3.37 6.10
N GLY A 190 23.76 -4.23 7.09
CA GLY A 190 22.87 -5.29 7.54
C GLY A 190 21.65 -4.75 8.27
N ALA A 191 21.87 -3.84 9.23
CA ALA A 191 20.78 -3.23 10.01
C ALA A 191 19.79 -2.44 9.12
N LEU A 192 20.28 -1.75 8.10
CA LEU A 192 19.45 -1.08 7.10
C LEU A 192 18.51 -2.07 6.40
N TYR A 193 19.05 -3.23 5.99
CA TYR A 193 18.25 -4.19 5.25
C TYR A 193 17.22 -4.88 6.14
N GLU A 194 17.56 -5.16 7.41
CA GLU A 194 16.59 -5.62 8.42
C GLU A 194 15.42 -4.64 8.58
N VAL A 195 15.70 -3.34 8.70
CA VAL A 195 14.66 -2.29 8.78
C VAL A 195 13.81 -2.26 7.51
N ARG A 196 14.43 -2.38 6.32
CA ARG A 196 13.72 -2.40 5.03
C ARG A 196 12.78 -3.61 4.91
N VAL A 197 13.24 -4.79 5.30
CA VAL A 197 12.45 -6.03 5.30
C VAL A 197 11.28 -5.93 6.29
N ALA A 198 11.54 -5.47 7.51
CA ALA A 198 10.50 -5.30 8.52
C ALA A 198 9.43 -4.31 8.06
N ALA A 199 9.83 -3.16 7.49
CA ALA A 199 8.90 -2.18 6.96
C ALA A 199 8.08 -2.70 5.77
N ALA A 200 8.67 -3.51 4.89
CA ALA A 200 7.95 -4.16 3.79
C ALA A 200 6.86 -5.11 4.31
N LEU A 201 7.19 -5.94 5.31
CA LEU A 201 6.24 -6.85 5.96
C LEU A 201 5.09 -6.07 6.63
N ILE A 202 5.40 -5.00 7.38
CA ILE A 202 4.38 -4.16 8.02
C ILE A 202 3.43 -3.56 6.98
N ARG A 203 3.95 -2.99 5.88
CA ARG A 203 3.13 -2.43 4.81
C ARG A 203 2.29 -3.48 4.09
N ALA A 204 2.75 -4.73 4.05
CA ALA A 204 2.00 -5.87 3.52
C ALA A 204 0.95 -6.45 4.50
N GLY A 205 0.83 -5.90 5.72
CA GLY A 205 -0.17 -6.35 6.68
C GLY A 205 0.30 -7.44 7.64
N PHE A 206 1.61 -7.64 7.76
CA PHE A 206 2.17 -8.55 8.77
C PHE A 206 2.35 -7.81 10.10
N SER A 207 2.05 -8.52 11.19
CA SER A 207 2.52 -8.15 12.52
C SER A 207 3.88 -8.79 12.77
N LEU A 208 4.76 -8.10 13.50
CA LEU A 208 6.13 -8.54 13.75
C LEU A 208 6.37 -8.75 15.25
N GLN A 209 7.10 -9.81 15.57
CA GLN A 209 7.62 -10.09 16.90
C GLN A 209 9.13 -10.26 16.81
N HIS A 210 9.85 -9.45 17.58
CA HIS A 210 11.30 -9.61 17.73
C HIS A 210 11.61 -10.86 18.56
N GLN A 211 12.67 -11.56 18.18
CA GLN A 211 13.26 -12.57 19.05
C GLN A 211 14.23 -11.91 20.04
N ASP A 212 14.46 -12.56 21.19
CA ASP A 212 15.40 -12.05 22.19
C ASP A 212 16.85 -12.27 21.72
N GLU A 213 17.42 -11.27 21.06
CA GLU A 213 18.81 -11.28 20.58
C GLU A 213 19.85 -11.34 21.71
N THR A 214 19.45 -11.13 22.97
CA THR A 214 20.37 -11.23 24.12
C THR A 214 20.59 -12.67 24.57
N ASP A 215 19.68 -13.59 24.21
CA ASP A 215 19.85 -15.01 24.49
C ASP A 215 20.81 -15.67 23.50
N ARG A 216 22.05 -15.88 23.95
CA ARG A 216 23.11 -16.55 23.17
C ARG A 216 23.03 -18.09 23.20
N ARG A 217 22.05 -18.68 23.87
CA ARG A 217 21.91 -20.15 23.99
C ARG A 217 21.38 -20.77 22.70
N THR A 218 20.65 -20.01 21.89
CA THR A 218 20.10 -20.46 20.61
C THR A 218 20.37 -19.44 19.52
N THR A 219 20.34 -19.89 18.26
CA THR A 219 20.35 -18.99 17.11
C THR A 219 18.93 -18.54 16.81
N HIS A 220 18.71 -17.22 16.74
CA HIS A 220 17.40 -16.62 16.51
C HIS A 220 17.30 -16.04 15.11
N VAL A 221 16.15 -16.20 14.48
CA VAL A 221 15.80 -15.47 13.25
C VAL A 221 15.56 -13.99 13.55
N GLU A 222 15.62 -13.12 12.55
CA GLU A 222 15.48 -11.68 12.76
C GLU A 222 14.08 -11.32 13.30
N PHE A 223 13.02 -11.90 12.70
CA PHE A 223 11.64 -11.65 13.12
C PHE A 223 10.76 -12.89 12.97
N ILE A 224 9.72 -12.98 13.79
CA ILE A 224 8.53 -13.78 13.49
C ILE A 224 7.46 -12.86 12.92
N ALA A 225 7.02 -13.13 11.70
CA ALA A 225 6.03 -12.35 10.99
C ALA A 225 4.72 -13.14 10.87
N THR A 226 3.60 -12.54 11.26
CA THR A 226 2.27 -13.15 11.13
C THR A 226 1.41 -12.30 10.20
N ASP A 227 0.97 -12.88 9.09
CA ASP A 227 0.00 -12.24 8.19
C ASP A 227 -1.33 -12.07 8.93
N THR A 228 -1.75 -10.82 9.14
CA THR A 228 -2.93 -10.52 9.97
C THR A 228 -4.24 -10.97 9.34
N LYS A 229 -4.26 -11.18 8.01
CA LYS A 229 -5.45 -11.61 7.28
C LYS A 229 -5.69 -13.13 7.39
N SER A 230 -4.67 -13.94 7.14
CA SER A 230 -4.79 -15.41 7.15
C SER A 230 -4.35 -16.07 8.46
N GLY A 231 -3.59 -15.37 9.29
CA GLY A 231 -2.93 -15.95 10.47
C GLY A 231 -1.67 -16.77 10.15
N ALA A 232 -1.22 -16.81 8.90
CA ALA A 232 -0.01 -17.53 8.51
C ALA A 232 1.24 -16.93 9.18
N ILE A 233 2.06 -17.79 9.79
CA ILE A 233 3.26 -17.40 10.56
C ILE A 233 4.52 -17.81 9.80
N TYR A 234 5.50 -16.90 9.74
CA TYR A 234 6.77 -17.11 9.08
C TYR A 234 7.94 -16.68 9.96
N ALA A 235 9.00 -17.48 9.93
CA ALA A 235 10.29 -17.10 10.47
C ALA A 235 11.10 -16.40 9.37
N VAL A 236 11.50 -15.15 9.64
CA VAL A 236 12.08 -14.25 8.65
C VAL A 236 13.55 -14.00 8.91
N GLU A 237 14.36 -14.14 7.87
CA GLU A 237 15.77 -13.78 7.89
C GLU A 237 16.06 -12.70 6.83
N ALA A 238 16.82 -11.66 7.21
CA ALA A 238 17.33 -10.67 6.27
C ALA A 238 18.85 -10.83 6.08
N LYS A 239 19.29 -10.92 4.82
CA LYS A 239 20.71 -10.99 4.45
C LYS A 239 21.04 -10.00 3.37
N ARG A 240 22.18 -9.34 3.51
CA ARG A 240 22.71 -8.41 2.53
C ARG A 240 24.05 -8.90 1.99
N ARG A 241 24.28 -8.78 0.69
CA ARG A 241 25.60 -9.03 0.10
C ARG A 241 26.59 -7.98 0.58
N GLU A 242 27.74 -8.47 1.04
CA GLU A 242 28.91 -7.66 1.36
C GLU A 242 30.08 -8.08 0.47
N GLY A 243 30.66 -7.11 -0.24
CA GLY A 243 31.80 -7.30 -1.14
C GLY A 243 31.43 -7.72 -2.58
N GLY A 244 32.46 -7.90 -3.40
CA GLY A 244 32.31 -8.05 -4.86
C GLY A 244 31.67 -9.35 -5.35
N ARG A 245 31.49 -10.38 -4.51
CA ARG A 245 30.83 -11.66 -4.90
C ARG A 245 29.60 -11.95 -4.05
N MET A 246 28.53 -12.40 -4.69
CA MET A 246 27.31 -12.87 -4.02
C MET A 246 27.53 -14.27 -3.42
N LYS A 247 27.67 -14.35 -2.09
CA LYS A 247 27.90 -15.61 -1.36
C LYS A 247 26.58 -16.26 -0.95
N ILE A 248 25.68 -16.49 -1.90
CA ILE A 248 24.29 -16.91 -1.62
C ILE A 248 24.25 -18.22 -0.82
N ASN A 249 25.07 -19.22 -1.16
CA ASN A 249 25.11 -20.51 -0.47
C ASN A 249 25.40 -20.33 1.03
N ARG A 250 26.37 -19.45 1.36
CA ARG A 250 26.73 -19.14 2.75
C ARG A 250 25.61 -18.38 3.47
N GLN A 251 24.97 -17.42 2.80
CA GLN A 251 23.85 -16.66 3.37
C GLN A 251 22.65 -17.58 3.65
N MET A 252 22.28 -18.40 2.67
CA MET A 252 21.21 -19.40 2.77
C MET A 252 21.49 -20.43 3.86
N ASN A 253 22.70 -21.01 3.89
CA ASN A 253 23.06 -21.97 4.94
C ASN A 253 22.93 -21.34 6.34
N ARG A 254 23.46 -20.12 6.53
CA ARG A 254 23.36 -19.40 7.81
C ARG A 254 21.93 -19.07 8.19
N ALA A 255 21.10 -18.67 7.23
CA ALA A 255 19.69 -18.34 7.44
C ALA A 255 18.88 -19.58 7.85
N LEU A 256 19.00 -20.65 7.06
CA LEU A 256 18.15 -21.84 7.19
C LEU A 256 18.64 -22.83 8.25
N SER A 257 19.88 -22.72 8.73
CA SER A 257 20.38 -23.52 9.86
C SER A 257 19.90 -22.98 11.22
N LYS A 258 19.27 -21.79 11.27
CA LYS A 258 18.69 -21.26 12.51
C LYS A 258 17.48 -22.10 12.93
N LYS A 259 17.37 -22.39 14.24
CA LYS A 259 16.26 -23.16 14.79
C LYS A 259 14.97 -22.35 14.72
N SER A 260 13.89 -22.96 14.21
CA SER A 260 12.53 -22.43 14.28
C SER A 260 11.56 -23.45 13.66
N ASP A 261 10.34 -23.50 14.19
CA ASP A 261 9.29 -24.45 13.80
C ASP A 261 8.34 -23.89 12.73
N HIS A 262 8.58 -22.65 12.25
CA HIS A 262 7.72 -21.98 11.27
C HIS A 262 8.29 -22.01 9.84
N PRO A 263 7.45 -21.96 8.79
CA PRO A 263 7.91 -21.75 7.42
C PRO A 263 8.88 -20.57 7.29
N ARG A 264 9.88 -20.69 6.42
CA ARG A 264 10.98 -19.71 6.30
C ARG A 264 10.74 -18.71 5.17
N ILE A 265 10.97 -17.43 5.44
CA ILE A 265 11.16 -16.41 4.40
C ILE A 265 12.59 -15.86 4.56
N VAL A 266 13.41 -15.98 3.52
CA VAL A 266 14.78 -15.45 3.48
C VAL A 266 14.85 -14.32 2.47
N PHE A 267 15.13 -13.12 2.96
CA PHE A 267 15.38 -11.95 2.14
C PHE A 267 16.87 -11.82 1.83
N ILE A 268 17.19 -11.56 0.56
CA ILE A 268 18.58 -11.36 0.11
C ILE A 268 18.68 -10.06 -0.70
N ASP A 269 19.38 -9.06 -0.17
CA ASP A 269 19.77 -7.88 -0.93
C ASP A 269 21.00 -8.18 -1.79
N THR A 270 20.86 -8.02 -3.10
CA THR A 270 21.98 -8.18 -4.04
C THR A 270 23.06 -7.13 -3.84
N ASN A 271 22.71 -5.96 -3.27
CA ASN A 271 23.60 -4.82 -3.06
C ASN A 271 24.52 -4.57 -4.27
N ASP A 272 23.93 -4.51 -5.46
CA ASP A 272 24.64 -4.45 -6.74
C ASP A 272 24.32 -3.15 -7.45
N GLY A 273 25.35 -2.49 -7.99
CA GLY A 273 25.22 -1.25 -8.75
C GLY A 273 25.10 -1.46 -10.26
N ARG A 274 25.24 -2.69 -10.77
CA ARG A 274 25.15 -2.95 -12.21
C ARG A 274 23.71 -2.77 -12.70
N LEU A 275 23.53 -1.90 -13.69
CA LEU A 275 22.22 -1.58 -14.29
C LEU A 275 21.93 -2.44 -15.52
N GLU A 276 22.89 -3.24 -15.96
CA GLU A 276 22.76 -4.12 -17.11
C GLU A 276 21.71 -5.21 -16.86
N LEU A 277 20.93 -5.51 -17.89
CA LEU A 277 20.05 -6.66 -17.90
C LEU A 277 20.84 -7.95 -18.12
N GLY A 278 20.29 -9.06 -17.63
CA GLY A 278 20.78 -10.38 -17.96
C GLY A 278 20.70 -10.65 -19.47
N ARG A 279 21.64 -11.44 -19.99
CA ARG A 279 21.70 -11.76 -21.43
C ARG A 279 20.40 -12.45 -21.88
N GLY A 280 19.62 -11.77 -22.71
CA GLY A 280 18.34 -12.28 -23.20
C GLY A 280 17.24 -12.39 -22.13
N GLN A 281 17.39 -11.68 -21.01
CA GLN A 281 16.45 -11.69 -19.89
C GLN A 281 15.97 -10.26 -19.59
N PRO A 282 14.70 -10.07 -19.19
CA PRO A 282 14.17 -8.75 -18.82
C PRO A 282 14.64 -8.29 -17.43
N ASN A 283 15.27 -9.18 -16.65
CA ASN A 283 15.69 -8.92 -15.28
C ASN A 283 17.13 -8.37 -15.21
N PRO A 284 17.44 -7.51 -14.22
CA PRO A 284 18.81 -7.08 -13.92
C PRO A 284 19.77 -8.26 -13.74
N VAL A 285 21.03 -8.10 -14.18
CA VAL A 285 22.06 -9.15 -14.13
C VAL A 285 22.21 -9.74 -12.73
N ALA A 286 22.10 -8.92 -11.68
CA ALA A 286 22.22 -9.36 -10.30
C ALA A 286 21.11 -10.35 -9.89
N LEU A 287 19.87 -10.17 -10.37
CA LEU A 287 18.77 -11.11 -10.09
C LEU A 287 18.94 -12.40 -10.87
N VAL A 288 19.38 -12.33 -12.12
CA VAL A 288 19.66 -13.52 -12.95
C VAL A 288 20.81 -14.33 -12.35
N GLU A 289 21.87 -13.68 -11.85
CA GLU A 289 22.94 -14.35 -11.12
C GLU A 289 22.42 -15.02 -9.83
N ALA A 290 21.55 -14.34 -9.08
CA ALA A 290 20.99 -14.89 -7.84
C ALA A 290 20.13 -16.13 -8.11
N GLU A 291 19.25 -16.08 -9.10
CA GLU A 291 18.41 -17.21 -9.53
C GLU A 291 19.27 -18.43 -9.89
N ASN A 292 20.29 -18.24 -10.72
CA ASN A 292 21.19 -19.31 -11.13
C ASN A 292 21.94 -19.93 -9.95
N LEU A 293 22.42 -19.12 -9.01
CA LEU A 293 23.11 -19.62 -7.83
C LEU A 293 22.16 -20.38 -6.89
N LEU A 294 20.91 -19.92 -6.70
CA LEU A 294 19.90 -20.63 -5.91
C LEU A 294 19.59 -22.00 -6.51
N LYS A 295 19.34 -22.04 -7.82
CA LYS A 295 19.08 -23.27 -8.58
C LYS A 295 20.22 -24.27 -8.46
N LEU A 296 21.47 -23.81 -8.52
CA LEU A 296 22.64 -24.66 -8.33
C LEU A 296 22.75 -25.14 -6.89
N TYR A 297 22.49 -24.26 -5.91
CA TYR A 297 22.62 -24.61 -4.50
C TYR A 297 21.58 -25.61 -4.03
N GLU A 298 20.37 -25.57 -4.57
CA GLU A 298 19.32 -26.56 -4.28
C GLU A 298 19.72 -27.99 -4.67
N ARG A 299 20.62 -28.13 -5.66
CA ARG A 299 21.19 -29.41 -6.11
C ARG A 299 22.46 -29.79 -5.35
N ASP A 300 23.04 -28.88 -4.57
CA ASP A 300 24.23 -29.14 -3.77
C ASP A 300 23.89 -30.09 -2.59
N PRO A 301 24.75 -31.05 -2.22
CA PRO A 301 24.50 -31.97 -1.11
C PRO A 301 24.23 -31.28 0.24
N THR A 302 24.75 -30.06 0.44
CA THR A 302 24.47 -29.24 1.62
C THR A 302 23.10 -28.58 1.51
N GLY A 303 22.78 -28.02 0.34
CA GLY A 303 21.50 -27.35 0.09
C GLY A 303 20.30 -28.30 0.16
N GLN A 304 20.45 -29.55 -0.31
CA GLN A 304 19.43 -30.60 -0.21
C GLN A 304 19.01 -30.93 1.23
N LYS A 305 19.87 -30.65 2.22
CA LYS A 305 19.59 -30.91 3.64
C LYS A 305 18.90 -29.73 4.34
N LEU A 306 18.81 -28.57 3.69
CA LEU A 306 18.18 -27.38 4.27
C LEU A 306 16.66 -27.43 4.11
N PRO A 307 15.90 -26.84 5.05
CA PRO A 307 14.44 -26.80 4.98
C PRO A 307 13.91 -25.98 3.80
N GLN A 308 12.63 -26.17 3.49
CA GLN A 308 11.89 -25.34 2.53
C GLN A 308 11.88 -23.86 2.93
N ALA A 309 11.98 -22.97 1.94
CA ALA A 309 11.95 -21.54 2.19
C ALA A 309 11.45 -20.74 0.97
N TYR A 310 10.74 -19.65 1.24
CA TYR A 310 10.54 -18.58 0.27
C TYR A 310 11.79 -17.71 0.27
N VAL A 311 12.48 -17.60 -0.86
CA VAL A 311 13.65 -16.73 -1.00
C VAL A 311 13.28 -15.52 -1.84
N ILE A 312 13.30 -14.35 -1.22
CA ILE A 312 12.98 -13.08 -1.87
C ILE A 312 14.29 -12.32 -2.07
N VAL A 313 14.74 -12.20 -3.32
CA VAL A 313 15.95 -11.47 -3.68
C VAL A 313 15.57 -10.08 -4.18
N THR A 314 16.14 -9.03 -3.58
CA THR A 314 15.86 -7.64 -3.93
C THR A 314 17.06 -6.99 -4.60
N PHE A 315 16.81 -6.25 -5.68
CA PHE A 315 17.77 -5.42 -6.39
C PHE A 315 17.35 -3.95 -6.30
N ASP A 316 18.20 -3.13 -5.69
CA ASP A 316 17.95 -1.72 -5.43
C ASP A 316 19.26 -0.91 -5.55
N PRO A 317 19.54 -0.29 -6.71
CA PRO A 317 20.86 0.27 -7.01
C PRO A 317 21.03 1.73 -6.54
N GLU A 318 20.02 2.33 -5.89
CA GLU A 318 20.02 3.74 -5.45
C GLU A 318 21.26 4.12 -4.65
N GLU A 319 21.71 3.24 -3.76
CA GLU A 319 22.86 3.50 -2.89
C GLU A 319 24.21 3.55 -3.64
N HIS A 320 24.24 3.10 -4.90
CA HIS A 320 25.42 3.10 -5.79
C HIS A 320 25.38 4.23 -6.83
N HIS A 321 24.21 4.85 -7.05
CA HIS A 321 23.99 5.85 -8.11
C HIS A 321 23.28 7.08 -7.55
N LEU A 322 23.93 7.78 -6.63
CA LEU A 322 23.34 8.88 -5.87
C LEU A 322 22.77 10.02 -6.71
N ASP A 323 23.33 10.23 -7.90
CA ASP A 323 22.97 11.34 -8.81
C ASP A 323 22.03 10.92 -9.93
N ALA A 324 21.83 9.60 -10.11
CA ALA A 324 20.95 9.09 -11.15
C ALA A 324 19.48 9.24 -10.76
N ILE A 325 18.64 9.31 -11.78
CA ILE A 325 17.17 9.29 -11.67
C ILE A 325 16.64 8.03 -12.37
N ASP A 326 15.37 7.71 -12.17
CA ASP A 326 14.68 6.61 -12.86
C ASP A 326 15.38 5.25 -12.71
N LEU A 327 15.93 5.00 -11.52
CA LEU A 327 16.64 3.76 -11.22
C LEU A 327 15.69 2.56 -11.10
N PRO A 328 16.05 1.40 -11.69
CA PRO A 328 15.22 0.21 -11.67
C PRO A 328 15.13 -0.40 -10.26
N TYR A 329 14.01 -1.08 -10.01
CA TYR A 329 13.83 -1.95 -8.86
C TYR A 329 13.48 -3.34 -9.32
N GLY A 330 14.07 -4.33 -8.69
CA GLY A 330 13.81 -5.73 -9.02
C GLY A 330 13.53 -6.54 -7.77
N VAL A 331 12.58 -7.48 -7.89
CA VAL A 331 12.32 -8.51 -6.89
C VAL A 331 12.19 -9.85 -7.60
N LEU A 332 12.90 -10.85 -7.08
CA LEU A 332 12.80 -12.24 -7.49
C LEU A 332 12.23 -13.05 -6.33
N LEU A 333 11.24 -13.89 -6.60
CA LEU A 333 10.80 -14.96 -5.71
C LEU A 333 11.35 -16.29 -6.21
N TRP A 334 12.08 -17.00 -5.36
CA TRP A 334 12.50 -18.38 -5.59
C TRP A 334 11.97 -19.28 -4.49
N GLY A 335 11.30 -20.36 -4.85
CA GLY A 335 10.81 -21.37 -3.91
C GLY A 335 11.87 -22.42 -3.63
N PHE A 336 12.72 -22.22 -2.62
CA PHE A 336 13.74 -23.21 -2.28
C PHE A 336 13.08 -24.47 -1.70
N HIS A 337 13.16 -25.59 -2.42
CA HIS A 337 12.43 -26.84 -2.19
C HIS A 337 10.88 -26.69 -2.28
N LEU A 338 10.39 -25.67 -2.97
CA LEU A 338 8.97 -25.41 -3.25
C LEU A 338 8.74 -25.43 -4.77
N GLU A 339 8.55 -26.64 -5.31
CA GLU A 339 8.58 -26.89 -6.77
C GLU A 339 7.51 -26.12 -7.56
N ASP A 340 6.35 -25.89 -6.96
CA ASP A 340 5.24 -25.16 -7.58
C ASP A 340 5.52 -23.66 -7.75
N LEU A 341 6.55 -23.12 -7.10
CA LEU A 341 7.04 -21.76 -7.31
C LEU A 341 8.13 -21.66 -8.39
N HIS A 342 8.70 -22.78 -8.84
CA HIS A 342 9.73 -22.74 -9.87
C HIS A 342 9.17 -22.25 -11.23
N PRO A 343 10.01 -21.58 -12.04
CA PRO A 343 9.66 -21.25 -13.42
C PRO A 343 9.36 -22.53 -14.23
N GLY A 344 8.30 -22.52 -15.02
CA GLY A 344 7.88 -23.65 -15.84
C GLY A 344 6.53 -23.41 -16.50
N LEU A 345 6.18 -24.26 -17.47
CA LEU A 345 4.85 -24.22 -18.10
C LEU A 345 3.79 -24.62 -17.06
N LYS A 346 2.93 -23.66 -16.71
CA LYS A 346 1.79 -23.87 -15.81
C LYS A 346 0.53 -23.43 -16.53
N ASN A 347 -0.49 -24.28 -16.53
CA ASN A 347 -1.81 -23.85 -17.00
C ASN A 347 -2.42 -22.83 -16.03
N LEU A 348 -3.42 -22.07 -16.50
CA LEU A 348 -4.02 -20.98 -15.71
C LEU A 348 -4.56 -21.45 -14.34
N LEU A 349 -5.20 -22.62 -14.29
CA LEU A 349 -5.68 -23.19 -13.02
C LEU A 349 -4.54 -23.47 -12.04
N GLN A 350 -3.42 -24.02 -12.51
CA GLN A 350 -2.22 -24.23 -11.69
C GLN A 350 -1.65 -22.91 -11.17
N GLN A 351 -1.64 -21.85 -12.00
CA GLN A 351 -1.19 -20.53 -11.58
C GLN A 351 -2.10 -19.95 -10.48
N VAL A 352 -3.43 -20.04 -10.65
CA VAL A 352 -4.42 -19.61 -9.64
C VAL A 352 -4.25 -20.36 -8.32
N LYS A 353 -4.16 -21.70 -8.38
CA LYS A 353 -3.97 -22.53 -7.18
C LYS A 353 -2.65 -22.24 -6.47
N THR A 354 -1.57 -22.00 -7.23
CA THR A 354 -0.27 -21.57 -6.69
C THR A 354 -0.41 -20.22 -5.98
N ARG A 355 -1.06 -19.24 -6.62
CA ARG A 355 -1.27 -17.90 -6.03
C ARG A 355 -2.08 -17.96 -4.74
N ARG A 356 -3.11 -18.81 -4.64
CA ARG A 356 -3.87 -19.00 -3.40
C ARG A 356 -3.06 -19.66 -2.29
N ARG A 357 -2.34 -20.73 -2.62
CA ARG A 357 -1.51 -21.48 -1.67
C ARG A 357 -0.46 -20.58 -1.00
N HIS A 358 0.11 -19.65 -1.76
CA HIS A 358 1.14 -18.72 -1.28
C HIS A 358 0.64 -17.28 -1.18
N ALA A 359 -0.68 -17.08 -0.99
CA ALA A 359 -1.30 -15.76 -1.02
C ALA A 359 -0.62 -14.71 -0.11
N PRO A 360 -0.19 -15.03 1.13
CA PRO A 360 0.50 -14.06 1.97
C PRO A 360 1.83 -13.57 1.35
N VAL A 361 2.57 -14.46 0.67
CA VAL A 361 3.86 -14.13 0.03
C VAL A 361 3.64 -13.35 -1.26
N PHE A 362 2.63 -13.70 -2.07
CA PHE A 362 2.29 -12.90 -3.26
C PHE A 362 1.79 -11.50 -2.89
N ALA A 363 0.94 -11.37 -1.87
CA ALA A 363 0.49 -10.08 -1.35
C ALA A 363 1.65 -9.22 -0.81
N LEU A 364 2.65 -9.86 -0.20
CA LEU A 364 3.89 -9.20 0.22
C LEU A 364 4.68 -8.65 -0.98
N LEU A 365 4.85 -9.43 -2.05
CA LEU A 365 5.55 -8.98 -3.26
C LEU A 365 4.81 -7.84 -3.95
N GLU A 366 3.48 -7.92 -4.06
CA GLU A 366 2.65 -6.83 -4.59
C GLU A 366 2.82 -5.56 -3.74
N SER A 367 2.77 -5.69 -2.42
CA SER A 367 2.99 -4.59 -1.49
C SER A 367 4.40 -3.98 -1.62
N MET A 368 5.44 -4.80 -1.82
CA MET A 368 6.82 -4.32 -2.03
C MET A 368 6.94 -3.48 -3.30
N GLN A 369 6.24 -3.85 -4.37
CA GLN A 369 6.22 -3.08 -5.61
C GLN A 369 5.37 -1.81 -5.48
N LYS A 370 4.14 -1.94 -4.97
CA LYS A 370 3.16 -0.86 -4.88
C LYS A 370 3.55 0.21 -3.86
N HIS A 371 3.88 -0.20 -2.64
CA HIS A 371 4.22 0.70 -1.53
C HIS A 371 5.71 1.04 -1.50
N ARG A 372 6.42 0.87 -2.62
CA ARG A 372 7.71 1.52 -2.85
C ARG A 372 7.50 3.03 -2.94
N ARG A 373 6.44 3.55 -3.56
CA ARG A 373 6.22 5.01 -3.55
C ARG A 373 6.00 5.50 -2.11
N ILE A 374 6.71 6.56 -1.71
CA ILE A 374 6.58 7.16 -0.38
C ILE A 374 5.43 8.17 -0.43
N PRO A 375 4.41 8.07 0.44
CA PRO A 375 3.30 9.02 0.47
C PRO A 375 3.82 10.46 0.65
N ALA A 376 3.30 11.41 -0.12
CA ALA A 376 3.60 12.83 0.10
C ALA A 376 2.65 13.46 1.13
N THR A 377 1.42 12.96 1.24
CA THR A 377 0.37 13.45 2.15
C THR A 377 0.27 12.58 3.41
N PHE A 378 -0.37 13.10 4.46
CA PHE A 378 -0.50 12.41 5.75
C PHE A 378 -1.71 11.47 5.80
N ASP A 379 -2.85 11.92 5.26
CA ASP A 379 -4.16 11.26 5.36
C ASP A 379 -4.56 10.52 4.06
N GLY A 380 -3.62 10.44 3.12
CA GLY A 380 -3.86 9.85 1.82
C GLY A 380 -4.55 10.78 0.84
N GLU A 381 -4.68 12.09 1.10
CA GLU A 381 -5.17 13.03 0.07
C GLU A 381 -4.28 13.03 -1.20
N ALA A 382 -4.86 13.42 -2.34
CA ALA A 382 -4.10 13.59 -3.58
C ALA A 382 -3.04 14.68 -3.42
N GLU A 383 -1.86 14.47 -4.02
CA GLU A 383 -0.75 15.41 -3.87
C GLU A 383 -1.10 16.79 -4.43
N SER A 384 -1.96 16.86 -5.45
CA SER A 384 -2.45 18.11 -6.04
C SER A 384 -3.32 18.95 -5.09
N PHE A 385 -3.84 18.36 -4.01
CA PHE A 385 -4.60 19.10 -2.98
C PHE A 385 -3.74 19.48 -1.77
N SER A 386 -2.48 19.06 -1.71
CA SER A 386 -1.58 19.43 -0.63
C SER A 386 -1.26 20.94 -0.69
N GLY A 387 -1.62 21.70 0.36
CA GLY A 387 -1.35 23.15 0.43
C GLY A 387 -2.55 24.06 0.68
N GLY A 388 -3.73 23.53 1.05
CA GLY A 388 -4.86 24.34 1.53
C GLY A 388 -5.89 24.77 0.47
N ILE A 389 -5.83 24.19 -0.73
CA ILE A 389 -6.86 24.30 -1.78
C ILE A 389 -7.98 23.30 -1.46
N PRO A 390 -9.28 23.61 -1.67
CA PRO A 390 -10.36 22.77 -1.17
C PRO A 390 -10.30 21.34 -1.72
N LYS A 391 -10.59 20.39 -0.83
CA LYS A 391 -10.95 18.99 -1.14
C LYS A 391 -11.81 18.91 -2.39
N ALA A 392 -11.63 17.84 -3.18
CA ALA A 392 -12.40 17.59 -4.41
C ALA A 392 -13.87 18.02 -4.25
N ARG A 393 -14.26 19.04 -5.04
CA ARG A 393 -15.54 19.73 -4.88
C ARG A 393 -16.73 18.83 -5.15
N LEU A 394 -16.53 17.77 -5.94
CA LEU A 394 -17.54 16.81 -6.34
C LEU A 394 -17.45 15.56 -5.47
N GLN A 395 -18.43 15.38 -4.59
CA GLN A 395 -18.57 14.17 -3.78
C GLN A 395 -19.92 13.51 -4.06
N VAL A 396 -19.96 12.20 -4.20
CA VAL A 396 -21.22 11.46 -4.24
C VAL A 396 -21.96 11.65 -2.90
N GLY A 397 -23.26 11.90 -2.97
CA GLY A 397 -24.12 12.25 -1.85
C GLY A 397 -24.08 13.73 -1.44
N GLN A 398 -23.25 14.57 -2.08
CA GLN A 398 -23.23 16.00 -1.84
C GLN A 398 -24.39 16.70 -2.54
N ARG A 399 -25.05 17.63 -1.82
CA ARG A 399 -25.96 18.61 -2.41
C ARG A 399 -25.18 19.80 -2.94
N MET A 400 -25.49 20.20 -4.16
CA MET A 400 -24.92 21.38 -4.78
C MET A 400 -25.85 21.94 -5.86
N GLU A 401 -25.65 23.21 -6.21
CA GLU A 401 -26.32 23.80 -7.36
C GLU A 401 -25.74 23.26 -8.66
N VAL A 402 -26.63 22.77 -9.53
CA VAL A 402 -26.29 22.24 -10.85
C VAL A 402 -27.30 22.74 -11.90
N PRO A 403 -26.90 22.91 -13.16
CA PRO A 403 -27.85 23.21 -14.23
C PRO A 403 -28.80 22.03 -14.44
N GLY A 404 -30.09 22.26 -14.20
CA GLY A 404 -31.16 21.30 -14.46
C GLY A 404 -31.46 21.14 -15.95
N PRO A 405 -32.39 20.23 -16.32
CA PRO A 405 -32.71 19.93 -17.72
C PRO A 405 -33.13 21.15 -18.56
N ASN A 406 -33.70 22.18 -17.91
CA ASN A 406 -34.16 23.41 -18.55
C ASN A 406 -33.11 24.54 -18.50
N GLY A 407 -31.87 24.25 -18.08
CA GLY A 407 -30.79 25.24 -17.93
C GLY A 407 -30.86 26.11 -16.67
N THR A 408 -31.92 25.99 -15.87
CA THR A 408 -32.04 26.68 -14.58
C THR A 408 -31.18 25.99 -13.53
N GLN A 409 -30.52 26.79 -12.68
CA GLN A 409 -29.79 26.24 -11.53
C GLN A 409 -30.78 25.63 -10.54
N ILE A 410 -30.55 24.38 -10.15
CA ILE A 410 -31.34 23.67 -9.16
C ILE A 410 -30.41 23.02 -8.14
N GLU A 411 -30.83 23.01 -6.87
CA GLU A 411 -30.14 22.26 -5.85
C GLU A 411 -30.46 20.77 -6.03
N ALA A 412 -29.43 19.94 -6.24
CA ALA A 412 -29.58 18.51 -6.44
C ALA A 412 -28.49 17.72 -5.70
N THR A 413 -28.77 16.45 -5.41
CA THR A 413 -27.79 15.53 -4.81
C THR A 413 -27.09 14.76 -5.92
N LEU A 414 -25.75 14.73 -5.92
CA LEU A 414 -24.99 13.87 -6.83
C LEU A 414 -25.12 12.40 -6.39
N GLU A 415 -25.65 11.53 -7.25
CA GLU A 415 -25.80 10.10 -6.95
C GLU A 415 -24.64 9.26 -7.50
N ASN A 416 -24.07 9.64 -8.64
CA ASN A 416 -22.93 8.96 -9.27
C ASN A 416 -22.22 9.93 -10.21
N CYS A 417 -20.91 9.76 -10.41
CA CYS A 417 -20.13 10.57 -11.34
C CYS A 417 -19.03 9.74 -12.02
N VAL A 418 -18.72 10.07 -13.26
CA VAL A 418 -17.58 9.52 -14.01
C VAL A 418 -16.79 10.67 -14.62
N VAL A 419 -15.45 10.61 -14.53
CA VAL A 419 -14.59 11.58 -15.19
C VAL A 419 -14.41 11.19 -16.65
N MET A 420 -14.49 12.17 -17.54
CA MET A 420 -14.18 12.08 -18.97
C MET A 420 -12.87 12.84 -19.24
N PRO A 421 -11.69 12.20 -19.12
CA PRO A 421 -10.41 12.91 -19.15
C PRO A 421 -10.17 13.67 -20.46
N LYS A 422 -10.67 13.15 -21.58
CA LYS A 422 -10.51 13.79 -22.91
C LYS A 422 -11.25 15.12 -23.03
N SER A 423 -12.40 15.28 -22.37
CA SER A 423 -13.16 16.53 -22.39
C SER A 423 -12.89 17.43 -21.18
N GLY A 424 -12.18 16.93 -20.16
CA GLY A 424 -11.91 17.69 -18.95
C GLY A 424 -13.17 17.88 -18.07
N GLU A 425 -14.14 16.97 -18.18
CA GLU A 425 -15.44 17.10 -17.51
C GLU A 425 -15.75 15.87 -16.65
N ALA A 426 -16.55 16.05 -15.59
CA ALA A 426 -17.25 14.99 -14.90
C ALA A 426 -18.70 14.91 -15.38
N PHE A 427 -19.16 13.71 -15.70
CA PHE A 427 -20.55 13.42 -16.04
C PHE A 427 -21.21 12.83 -14.80
N CYS A 428 -22.13 13.57 -14.19
CA CYS A 428 -22.77 13.19 -12.95
C CYS A 428 -24.26 12.94 -13.12
N ILE A 429 -24.77 11.92 -12.46
CA ILE A 429 -26.20 11.73 -12.23
C ILE A 429 -26.58 12.55 -11.00
N ALA A 430 -27.47 13.52 -11.19
CA ALA A 430 -28.01 14.36 -10.14
C ALA A 430 -29.48 14.02 -9.89
N CYS A 431 -29.90 14.06 -8.63
CA CYS A 431 -31.28 13.82 -8.19
C CYS A 431 -31.83 15.06 -7.50
N SER A 432 -32.90 15.63 -8.05
CA SER A 432 -33.60 16.78 -7.44
C SER A 432 -34.40 16.37 -6.21
N ASP A 433 -34.88 17.34 -5.44
CA ASP A 433 -35.77 17.09 -4.30
C ASP A 433 -37.06 16.37 -4.71
N ASP A 434 -37.54 16.64 -5.93
CA ASP A 434 -38.72 16.00 -6.56
C ASP A 434 -38.41 14.58 -7.10
N GLN A 435 -37.25 14.01 -6.76
CA GLN A 435 -36.81 12.66 -7.17
C GLN A 435 -36.57 12.49 -8.68
N GLN A 436 -36.43 13.60 -9.42
CA GLN A 436 -36.08 13.54 -10.84
C GLN A 436 -34.57 13.37 -11.00
N ARG A 437 -34.17 12.35 -11.77
CA ARG A 437 -32.77 12.10 -12.13
C ARG A 437 -32.44 12.67 -13.49
N PHE A 438 -31.29 13.32 -13.60
CA PHE A 438 -30.77 13.86 -14.85
C PHE A 438 -29.24 13.83 -14.86
N ILE A 439 -28.66 13.85 -16.06
CA ILE A 439 -27.20 13.91 -16.24
C ILE A 439 -26.79 15.37 -16.32
N VAL A 440 -25.77 15.74 -15.57
CA VAL A 440 -25.10 17.04 -15.63
C VAL A 440 -23.63 16.88 -15.98
N LYS A 441 -23.12 17.77 -16.83
CA LYS A 441 -21.69 17.87 -17.16
C LYS A 441 -21.09 19.01 -16.36
N ILE A 442 -20.02 18.71 -15.64
CA ILE A 442 -19.34 19.66 -14.77
C ILE A 442 -17.86 19.73 -15.18
N PRO A 443 -17.37 20.89 -15.65
CA PRO A 443 -15.94 21.08 -15.94
C PRO A 443 -15.09 20.81 -14.69
N LEU A 444 -13.95 20.15 -14.89
CA LEU A 444 -12.95 19.89 -13.85
C LEU A 444 -11.79 20.87 -13.98
N MET A 445 -11.25 21.29 -12.84
CA MET A 445 -10.00 22.04 -12.78
C MET A 445 -8.81 21.13 -13.10
N ASP A 446 -7.68 21.70 -13.54
CA ASP A 446 -6.47 20.93 -13.85
C ASP A 446 -6.00 20.08 -12.65
N ASP A 447 -6.10 20.62 -11.43
CA ASP A 447 -5.70 19.90 -10.22
C ASP A 447 -6.69 18.80 -9.82
N GLU A 448 -7.96 18.93 -10.19
CA GLU A 448 -8.97 17.87 -10.07
C GLU A 448 -8.70 16.76 -11.09
N LEU A 449 -8.33 17.08 -12.32
CA LEU A 449 -7.92 16.10 -13.33
C LEU A 449 -6.66 15.34 -12.90
N LYS A 450 -5.66 16.03 -12.34
CA LYS A 450 -4.47 15.41 -11.76
C LYS A 450 -4.83 14.52 -10.56
N ALA A 451 -5.68 14.99 -9.66
CA ALA A 451 -6.13 14.20 -8.51
C ALA A 451 -6.86 12.92 -8.94
N HIS A 452 -7.77 13.02 -9.91
CA HIS A 452 -8.44 11.85 -10.48
C HIS A 452 -7.44 10.91 -11.16
N ALA A 453 -6.45 11.42 -11.90
CA ALA A 453 -5.44 10.58 -12.51
C ALA A 453 -4.58 9.83 -11.48
N GLN A 454 -4.34 10.44 -10.31
CA GLN A 454 -3.62 9.81 -9.19
C GLN A 454 -4.48 8.78 -8.45
N HIS A 455 -5.75 9.09 -8.18
CA HIS A 455 -6.65 8.27 -7.35
C HIS A 455 -8.05 8.15 -7.98
N PRO A 456 -8.19 7.49 -9.15
CA PRO A 456 -9.44 7.50 -9.90
C PRO A 456 -10.58 6.80 -9.16
N LYS A 457 -10.27 5.72 -8.43
CA LYS A 457 -11.24 4.88 -7.71
C LYS A 457 -11.95 5.57 -6.56
N THR A 458 -11.42 6.67 -6.05
CA THR A 458 -11.91 7.31 -4.82
C THR A 458 -12.11 8.81 -4.99
N PHE A 459 -11.94 9.32 -6.21
CA PHE A 459 -11.98 10.75 -6.53
C PHE A 459 -13.27 11.44 -6.07
N PHE A 460 -14.43 10.79 -6.24
CA PHE A 460 -15.74 11.33 -5.85
C PHE A 460 -16.14 10.99 -4.39
N GLY A 461 -15.19 10.60 -3.55
CA GLY A 461 -15.46 10.30 -2.14
C GLY A 461 -16.17 8.98 -1.86
N VAL A 462 -16.33 8.13 -2.87
CA VAL A 462 -16.84 6.76 -2.75
C VAL A 462 -15.97 5.86 -3.63
N ILE A 463 -15.99 4.55 -3.38
CA ILE A 463 -15.21 3.59 -4.16
C ILE A 463 -15.93 3.29 -5.48
N ASP A 464 -15.38 3.74 -6.59
CA ASP A 464 -15.69 3.26 -7.93
C ASP A 464 -14.65 2.20 -8.34
N ARG A 465 -15.06 0.93 -8.39
CA ARG A 465 -14.18 -0.20 -8.76
C ARG A 465 -13.86 -0.25 -10.25
N ASN A 466 -14.62 0.45 -11.09
CA ASN A 466 -14.42 0.51 -12.53
C ASN A 466 -13.51 1.67 -12.94
N ALA A 467 -13.44 2.73 -12.13
CA ALA A 467 -12.58 3.87 -12.41
C ALA A 467 -11.09 3.48 -12.45
N GLY A 468 -10.41 3.87 -13.52
CA GLY A 468 -8.99 3.59 -13.73
C GLY A 468 -8.64 2.12 -13.96
N ARG A 469 -9.63 1.24 -14.17
CA ARG A 469 -9.38 -0.17 -14.50
C ARG A 469 -8.67 -0.27 -15.85
N SER A 470 -7.51 -0.93 -15.86
CA SER A 470 -6.81 -1.29 -17.10
C SER A 470 -7.53 -2.43 -17.80
N SER A 471 -7.45 -2.47 -19.13
CA SER A 471 -7.90 -3.63 -19.90
C SER A 471 -7.09 -4.87 -19.49
N PRO A 472 -7.72 -6.03 -19.26
CA PRO A 472 -6.99 -7.28 -19.02
C PRO A 472 -6.00 -7.56 -20.15
N LYS A 473 -4.77 -7.95 -19.80
CA LYS A 473 -3.69 -8.23 -20.78
C LYS A 473 -3.23 -9.68 -20.75
N THR A 474 -3.37 -10.33 -19.61
CA THR A 474 -2.98 -11.73 -19.39
C THR A 474 -4.22 -12.60 -19.12
N ASP A 475 -4.03 -13.91 -19.25
CA ASP A 475 -4.99 -14.93 -18.82
C ASP A 475 -5.34 -14.80 -17.33
N LEU A 476 -4.36 -14.47 -16.48
CA LEU A 476 -4.58 -14.14 -15.07
C LEU A 476 -5.40 -12.86 -14.87
N ASP A 477 -5.18 -11.81 -15.67
CA ASP A 477 -5.98 -10.58 -15.56
C ASP A 477 -7.46 -10.84 -15.89
N TRP A 478 -7.72 -11.67 -16.92
CA TRP A 478 -9.07 -12.09 -17.26
C TRP A 478 -9.70 -12.95 -16.17
N PHE A 479 -8.92 -13.88 -15.60
CA PHE A 479 -9.37 -14.65 -14.45
C PHE A 479 -9.78 -13.73 -13.29
N ASP A 480 -8.95 -12.76 -12.93
CA ASP A 480 -9.23 -11.82 -11.82
C ASP A 480 -10.48 -11.00 -12.08
N PHE A 481 -10.64 -10.50 -13.30
CA PHE A 481 -11.84 -9.77 -13.72
C PHE A 481 -13.12 -10.60 -13.56
N LEU A 482 -13.09 -11.86 -14.00
CA LEU A 482 -14.22 -12.78 -13.89
C LEU A 482 -14.46 -13.21 -12.44
N TRP A 483 -13.39 -13.44 -11.68
CA TRP A 483 -13.44 -13.86 -10.28
C TRP A 483 -14.15 -12.82 -9.42
N GLU A 484 -13.92 -11.52 -9.64
CA GLU A 484 -14.62 -10.45 -8.93
C GLU A 484 -16.14 -10.52 -9.10
N THR A 485 -16.63 -11.05 -10.22
CA THR A 485 -18.06 -11.15 -10.53
C THR A 485 -18.66 -12.48 -10.07
N TYR A 486 -17.96 -13.59 -10.30
CA TYR A 486 -18.55 -14.93 -10.19
C TYR A 486 -18.15 -15.71 -8.94
N SER A 487 -17.14 -15.27 -8.19
CA SER A 487 -16.64 -15.99 -6.99
C SER A 487 -17.70 -16.23 -5.92
N SER A 488 -18.68 -15.34 -5.79
CA SER A 488 -19.79 -15.45 -4.83
C SER A 488 -21.05 -16.12 -5.40
N SER A 489 -21.02 -16.55 -6.66
CA SER A 489 -22.15 -17.27 -7.29
C SER A 489 -22.37 -18.61 -6.61
N THR A 490 -23.63 -19.03 -6.46
CA THR A 490 -23.95 -20.33 -5.87
C THR A 490 -23.46 -21.47 -6.77
N LYS A 491 -23.25 -22.65 -6.17
CA LYS A 491 -22.84 -23.85 -6.91
C LYS A 491 -23.85 -24.18 -8.03
N GLU A 492 -25.14 -24.07 -7.73
CA GLU A 492 -26.22 -24.33 -8.68
C GLU A 492 -26.16 -23.37 -9.87
N LYS A 493 -25.88 -22.08 -9.61
CA LYS A 493 -25.76 -21.09 -10.67
C LYS A 493 -24.54 -21.34 -11.56
N LEU A 494 -23.42 -21.73 -10.97
CA LEU A 494 -22.21 -22.08 -11.73
C LEU A 494 -22.41 -23.34 -12.58
N ILE A 495 -23.13 -24.34 -12.07
CA ILE A 495 -23.53 -25.53 -12.84
C ILE A 495 -24.45 -25.14 -14.00
N GLU A 496 -25.45 -24.27 -13.75
CA GLU A 496 -26.33 -23.75 -14.80
C GLU A 496 -25.55 -23.02 -15.89
N LEU A 497 -24.57 -22.19 -15.53
CA LEU A 497 -23.70 -21.48 -16.48
C LEU A 497 -22.79 -22.41 -17.30
N MET A 498 -22.63 -23.66 -16.87
CA MET A 498 -21.79 -24.68 -17.52
C MET A 498 -22.59 -25.92 -17.95
N ASP A 499 -23.91 -25.82 -18.10
CA ASP A 499 -24.79 -26.96 -18.37
C ASP A 499 -24.43 -27.71 -19.67
N HIS A 500 -23.87 -27.02 -20.64
CA HIS A 500 -23.38 -27.56 -21.91
C HIS A 500 -21.96 -28.15 -21.85
N ALA A 501 -21.29 -28.13 -20.69
CA ALA A 501 -19.95 -28.67 -20.55
C ALA A 501 -19.94 -30.20 -20.71
N PRO A 502 -19.03 -30.77 -21.52
CA PRO A 502 -18.98 -32.22 -21.76
C PRO A 502 -18.65 -33.02 -20.49
N ASP A 503 -18.05 -32.38 -19.48
CA ASP A 503 -17.65 -32.96 -18.21
C ASP A 503 -18.56 -32.51 -17.04
N ILE A 504 -19.83 -32.15 -17.31
CA ILE A 504 -20.77 -31.62 -16.32
C ILE A 504 -20.95 -32.50 -15.07
N GLU A 505 -20.89 -33.82 -15.21
CA GLU A 505 -20.99 -34.73 -14.06
C GLU A 505 -19.79 -34.58 -13.11
N ARG A 506 -18.58 -34.37 -13.62
CA ARG A 506 -17.40 -34.03 -12.80
C ARG A 506 -17.59 -32.69 -12.09
N LEU A 507 -18.11 -31.69 -12.80
CA LEU A 507 -18.32 -30.34 -12.25
C LEU A 507 -19.33 -30.34 -11.08
N LYS A 508 -20.37 -31.18 -11.17
CA LYS A 508 -21.37 -31.34 -10.09
C LYS A 508 -20.77 -31.88 -8.79
N GLU A 509 -19.67 -32.61 -8.85
CA GLU A 509 -18.99 -33.17 -7.66
C GLU A 509 -18.09 -32.15 -6.95
N MET A 510 -17.71 -31.06 -7.62
CA MET A 510 -16.77 -30.06 -7.08
C MET A 510 -17.36 -29.23 -5.94
N THR A 511 -16.49 -28.68 -5.09
CA THR A 511 -16.90 -27.65 -4.12
C THR A 511 -17.32 -26.37 -4.85
N GLN A 512 -18.08 -25.48 -4.20
CA GLN A 512 -18.45 -24.20 -4.82
C GLN A 512 -17.21 -23.38 -5.19
N GLU A 513 -16.19 -23.37 -4.33
CA GLU A 513 -14.95 -22.62 -4.57
C GLU A 513 -14.18 -23.18 -5.77
N ASP A 514 -13.99 -24.51 -5.83
CA ASP A 514 -13.30 -25.14 -6.95
C ASP A 514 -14.08 -24.98 -8.27
N LEU A 515 -15.41 -25.02 -8.19
CA LEU A 515 -16.26 -24.81 -9.36
C LEU A 515 -16.19 -23.37 -9.87
N ALA A 516 -16.12 -22.39 -8.98
CA ALA A 516 -15.91 -21.00 -9.34
C ALA A 516 -14.54 -20.80 -10.01
N ASP A 517 -13.49 -21.47 -9.52
CA ASP A 517 -12.17 -21.45 -10.17
C ASP A 517 -12.24 -21.98 -11.59
N GLU A 518 -12.81 -23.18 -11.74
CA GLU A 518 -12.94 -23.85 -13.02
C GLU A 518 -13.72 -22.98 -14.02
N TYR A 519 -14.85 -22.41 -13.58
CA TYR A 519 -15.64 -21.50 -14.41
C TYR A 519 -14.84 -20.28 -14.86
N CYS A 520 -14.22 -19.57 -13.92
CA CYS A 520 -13.43 -18.36 -14.24
C CYS A 520 -12.23 -18.68 -15.13
N VAL A 521 -11.57 -19.82 -14.95
CA VAL A 521 -10.47 -20.28 -15.80
C VAL A 521 -10.96 -20.55 -17.22
N ARG A 522 -12.05 -21.30 -17.39
CA ARG A 522 -12.62 -21.61 -18.73
C ARG A 522 -13.01 -20.34 -19.48
N MET A 523 -13.68 -19.42 -18.79
CA MET A 523 -14.09 -18.14 -19.35
C MET A 523 -12.88 -17.27 -19.71
N ALA A 524 -11.85 -17.22 -18.86
CA ALA A 524 -10.62 -16.47 -19.14
C ALA A 524 -9.89 -17.02 -20.38
N SER A 525 -9.76 -18.35 -20.49
CA SER A 525 -9.17 -18.98 -21.69
C SER A 525 -9.95 -18.65 -22.95
N ALA A 526 -11.29 -18.74 -22.92
CA ALA A 526 -12.13 -18.40 -24.07
C ALA A 526 -11.99 -16.93 -24.52
N MET A 527 -11.83 -15.99 -23.58
CA MET A 527 -11.62 -14.56 -23.89
C MET A 527 -10.27 -14.30 -24.56
N VAL A 528 -9.22 -15.02 -24.14
CA VAL A 528 -7.89 -14.92 -24.75
C VAL A 528 -7.90 -15.52 -26.16
N ASP A 529 -8.51 -16.69 -26.34
CA ASP A 529 -8.60 -17.35 -27.65
C ASP A 529 -9.36 -16.49 -28.66
N ALA A 530 -10.50 -15.91 -28.26
CA ALA A 530 -11.26 -14.98 -29.10
C ALA A 530 -10.47 -13.71 -29.45
N HIS A 531 -9.62 -13.21 -28.54
CA HIS A 531 -8.77 -12.06 -28.81
C HIS A 531 -7.67 -12.38 -29.83
N ILE A 532 -7.11 -13.60 -29.77
CA ILE A 532 -6.11 -14.07 -30.73
C ILE A 532 -6.74 -14.28 -32.11
N GLU A 533 -7.96 -14.81 -32.20
CA GLU A 533 -8.66 -14.99 -33.49
C GLU A 533 -9.05 -13.66 -34.17
N MET A 534 -9.16 -12.57 -33.42
CA MET A 534 -9.48 -11.23 -33.93
C MET A 534 -8.25 -10.39 -34.34
N MET A 535 -7.03 -10.85 -34.04
CA MET A 535 -5.76 -10.22 -34.45
C MET A 535 -5.20 -10.90 -35.69
#